data_AF-A0A8C9MIY6-F1
#
_entry.id   AF-A0A8C9MIY6-F1
#
_cell.length_a   1.000
_cell.length_b   1.000
_cell.length_c   1.000
_cell.angle_alpha   90.00
_cell.angle_beta   90.00
_cell.angle_gamma   90.00
#
_symmetry.space_group_name_H-M   'P 1'
#
loop_
_entity.id
_entity.type
_entity.pdbx_description
1 polymer ?
#
loop_
_entity_poly.entity_id
_entity_poly.type
_entity_poly.pdbx_seq_one_letter_code
_entity_poly.pdbx_strand_id
1 'polypeptide(L)'
;MELPDSITTCLSQPVHYVICKLGFEKKDTYDINNILSGNGEVCWRAVSEHVCYLESGQSVDYIKSIRSLGPVCESVNSYFKSLTKEQFVIQYASWFHWTNCTEVFLEVFDVLQSTQATEVALGLMKLTSCLERALGDVYLLKGNDCPFLLRDLLASEQLADVFGQAVMNVLRVFIGSPHGLNLRNVLWHGFASPQEIPAKYCAMLLFLTAGLGQLLQTYLLQTKGVLVHRPYVIFISLEELDAFPDLNSEILSIAEELVKLSSFVLKIMLPFWIAALTAFKQSRYADSVILLLPQLEAGLRLLFTTTNKCPNRLLTAEVNFCLKILYCWCVFPQDFLWDFLNHQEGPRIRDRLSHGEINLETFPREIANQIVGFAITILCRFSDEDVFSLKCQILFFSPLFLRLEGNAETNTLILMVSEIISQLQHYMPQNCCSSDDPINSVLTERLLVELSDTRICTLYSPRPVLEAVVVLRKISAQCHQVSQQVIAGAGLRYAQWLNKSLRSRQRHNYGRMLNSIKFLSPVLRLILLMITLELVSVHSVSKKNPFDYQQYLKFLKSVLQYTENLVTYTSPDKNKWDETMELTKKTLIKIKKISDRKLMLMHLPT
;
A
#
# COMPACT_ATOMS: atom_id res chain seq x y z
N MET A 1 -3.40 19.54 8.36
CA MET A 1 -3.15 19.13 9.76
C MET A 1 -1.82 18.40 9.71
N GLU A 2 -0.76 19.02 10.21
CA GLU A 2 0.62 18.57 10.04
C GLU A 2 0.81 17.16 10.63
N LEU A 3 1.36 16.25 9.82
CA LEU A 3 1.92 14.99 10.30
C LEU A 3 2.97 15.32 11.38
N PRO A 4 3.01 14.61 12.52
CA PRO A 4 3.97 14.90 13.56
C PRO A 4 5.39 14.76 12.99
N ASP A 5 6.10 15.89 12.92
CA ASP A 5 7.42 16.06 12.31
C ASP A 5 8.57 15.34 13.07
N SER A 6 8.27 14.35 13.92
CA SER A 6 9.28 13.69 14.75
C SER A 6 9.04 12.20 15.00
N ILE A 7 8.57 11.44 14.00
CA ILE A 7 8.71 9.97 14.05
C ILE A 7 10.20 9.64 13.87
N THR A 8 10.90 9.45 14.99
CA THR A 8 12.33 9.10 15.05
C THR A 8 12.59 7.60 15.14
N THR A 9 11.53 6.79 15.25
CA THR A 9 11.58 5.33 15.39
C THR A 9 10.30 4.71 14.82
N CYS A 10 10.43 3.54 14.18
CA CYS A 10 9.29 2.74 13.74
C CYS A 10 8.98 1.58 14.70
N LEU A 11 9.80 1.41 15.73
CA LEU A 11 9.65 0.41 16.77
C LEU A 11 8.90 1.00 17.98
N SER A 12 8.00 0.22 18.57
CA SER A 12 7.46 0.60 19.88
C SER A 12 8.58 0.63 20.93
N GLN A 13 8.45 1.48 21.96
CA GLN A 13 9.49 1.67 22.97
C GLN A 13 10.04 0.35 23.59
N PRO A 14 9.21 -0.65 23.95
CA PRO A 14 9.72 -1.93 24.45
C PRO A 14 10.54 -2.69 23.40
N VAL A 15 10.06 -2.72 22.15
CA VAL A 15 10.74 -3.42 21.05
C VAL A 15 12.05 -2.71 20.68
N HIS A 16 12.04 -1.37 20.65
CA HIS A 16 13.24 -0.57 20.44
C HIS A 16 14.29 -0.85 21.52
N TYR A 17 13.91 -0.93 22.80
CA TYR A 17 14.87 -1.29 23.86
C TYR A 17 15.46 -2.68 23.64
N VAL A 18 14.61 -3.67 23.34
CA VAL A 18 15.03 -5.06 23.15
C VAL A 18 15.95 -5.25 21.94
N ILE A 19 15.68 -4.58 20.81
CA ILE A 19 16.49 -4.71 19.59
C ILE A 19 17.73 -3.81 19.62
N CYS A 20 17.58 -2.54 20.02
CA CYS A 20 18.63 -1.54 19.82
C CYS A 20 19.58 -1.40 21.01
N LYS A 21 19.16 -1.81 22.22
CA LYS A 21 19.90 -1.53 23.47
C LYS A 21 20.25 -2.77 24.27
N LEU A 22 19.30 -3.67 24.49
CA LEU A 22 19.46 -4.83 25.35
C LEU A 22 20.61 -5.73 24.87
N GLY A 23 21.53 -6.08 25.78
CA GLY A 23 22.72 -6.89 25.46
C GLY A 23 23.88 -6.10 24.84
N PHE A 24 23.68 -4.84 24.46
CA PHE A 24 24.73 -3.91 24.03
C PHE A 24 24.97 -2.79 25.04
N GLU A 25 24.44 -2.95 26.25
CA GLU A 25 24.49 -1.97 27.34
C GLU A 25 25.92 -1.78 27.89
N LYS A 26 26.76 -2.81 27.74
CA LYS A 26 28.17 -2.80 28.12
C LYS A 26 29.04 -3.05 26.88
N LYS A 27 30.21 -2.42 26.83
CA LYS A 27 31.23 -2.66 25.79
C LYS A 27 32.09 -3.88 26.12
N ASP A 28 31.49 -4.93 26.65
CA ASP A 28 32.20 -6.16 26.96
C ASP A 28 32.26 -7.00 25.67
N THR A 29 33.47 -7.40 25.26
CA THR A 29 33.67 -8.29 24.11
C THR A 29 33.87 -9.71 24.61
N TYR A 30 33.11 -10.66 24.06
CA TYR A 30 33.33 -12.08 24.30
C TYR A 30 34.53 -12.56 23.47
N ASP A 31 35.42 -13.38 24.00
CA ASP A 31 36.55 -13.88 23.20
C ASP A 31 36.02 -14.78 22.06
N ILE A 32 36.31 -14.43 20.82
CA ILE A 32 35.88 -15.18 19.63
C ILE A 32 36.40 -16.62 19.67
N ASN A 33 37.57 -16.86 20.27
CA ASN A 33 38.18 -18.18 20.38
C ASN A 33 37.37 -19.15 21.28
N ASN A 34 36.44 -18.62 22.09
CA ASN A 34 35.54 -19.45 22.89
C ASN A 34 34.34 -19.95 22.08
N ILE A 35 33.94 -19.24 21.01
CA ILE A 35 32.79 -19.61 20.15
C ILE A 35 33.19 -20.14 18.78
N LEU A 36 34.48 -20.06 18.42
CA LEU A 36 35.03 -20.51 17.15
C LEU A 36 36.24 -21.42 17.39
N SER A 37 36.25 -22.61 16.80
CA SER A 37 37.42 -23.49 16.84
C SER A 37 38.53 -22.98 15.93
N GLY A 38 39.77 -23.45 16.13
CA GLY A 38 40.90 -23.10 15.26
C GLY A 38 40.72 -23.49 13.78
N ASN A 39 39.77 -24.39 13.48
CA ASN A 39 39.42 -24.82 12.12
C ASN A 39 38.21 -24.06 11.53
N GLY A 40 37.69 -23.05 12.23
CA GLY A 40 36.55 -22.26 11.78
C GLY A 40 35.17 -22.88 12.09
N GLU A 41 35.10 -23.86 12.98
CA GLU A 41 33.84 -24.49 13.38
C GLU A 41 33.16 -23.76 14.53
N VAL A 42 31.84 -23.64 14.47
CA VAL A 42 31.03 -22.98 15.48
C VAL A 42 30.95 -23.84 16.74
N CYS A 43 31.42 -23.32 17.87
CA CYS A 43 31.27 -23.97 19.17
C CYS A 43 29.85 -23.74 19.73
N TRP A 44 28.92 -24.58 19.29
CA TRP A 44 27.51 -24.50 19.69
C TRP A 44 27.28 -24.58 21.20
N ARG A 45 28.12 -25.33 21.92
CA ARG A 45 28.05 -25.40 23.40
C ARG A 45 28.21 -24.00 24.00
N ALA A 46 29.29 -23.31 23.66
CA ALA A 46 29.57 -21.96 24.17
C ALA A 46 28.49 -20.96 23.76
N VAL A 47 27.97 -21.02 22.53
CA VAL A 47 26.86 -20.12 22.10
C VAL A 47 25.58 -20.41 22.89
N SER A 48 25.23 -21.69 23.06
CA SER A 48 23.98 -22.09 23.72
C SER A 48 23.97 -21.88 25.23
N GLU A 49 25.13 -21.80 25.88
CA GLU A 49 25.27 -21.44 27.31
C GLU A 49 24.72 -20.04 27.62
N HIS A 50 24.64 -19.16 26.61
CA HIS A 50 24.03 -17.84 26.75
C HIS A 50 22.49 -17.86 26.68
N VAL A 51 21.87 -19.00 26.34
CA VAL A 51 20.41 -19.14 26.35
C VAL A 51 19.94 -19.47 27.77
N CYS A 52 19.16 -18.58 28.35
CA CYS A 52 18.58 -18.72 29.68
C CYS A 52 17.17 -19.32 29.60
N TYR A 53 16.77 -20.05 30.63
CA TYR A 53 15.45 -20.65 30.76
C TYR A 53 14.73 -20.07 31.98
N LEU A 54 13.39 -20.04 31.93
CA LEU A 54 12.56 -19.68 33.09
C LEU A 54 12.73 -20.71 34.22
N GLU A 55 12.34 -20.36 35.43
CA GLU A 55 12.48 -21.23 36.62
C GLU A 55 11.80 -22.61 36.47
N SER A 56 10.77 -22.70 35.61
CA SER A 56 10.12 -23.96 35.25
C SER A 56 10.93 -24.84 34.27
N GLY A 57 12.08 -24.39 33.78
CA GLY A 57 13.01 -25.12 32.90
C GLY A 57 12.53 -25.37 31.46
N GLN A 58 11.22 -25.25 31.19
CA GLN A 58 10.63 -25.67 29.91
C GLN A 58 10.60 -24.58 28.83
N SER A 59 10.71 -23.30 29.19
CA SER A 59 10.62 -22.19 28.25
C SER A 59 11.83 -21.26 28.33
N VAL A 60 12.25 -20.75 27.18
CA VAL A 60 13.34 -19.79 27.04
C VAL A 60 12.95 -18.47 27.71
N ASP A 61 13.84 -17.94 28.56
CA ASP A 61 13.80 -16.57 29.06
C ASP A 61 14.43 -15.67 28.01
N TYR A 62 13.60 -15.14 27.10
CA TYR A 62 14.07 -14.36 25.96
C TYR A 62 14.84 -13.11 26.37
N ILE A 63 14.42 -12.40 27.42
CA ILE A 63 15.08 -11.15 27.84
C ILE A 63 16.48 -11.43 28.38
N LYS A 64 16.63 -12.42 29.27
CA LYS A 64 17.96 -12.80 29.78
C LYS A 64 18.84 -13.35 28.66
N SER A 65 18.27 -14.15 27.76
CA SER A 65 19.00 -14.72 26.63
C SER A 65 19.51 -13.64 25.68
N ILE A 66 18.67 -12.66 25.30
CA ILE A 66 19.09 -11.54 24.45
C ILE A 66 20.21 -10.73 25.11
N ARG A 67 20.07 -10.44 26.42
CA ARG A 67 21.11 -9.73 27.17
C ARG A 67 22.44 -10.48 27.16
N SER A 68 22.40 -11.81 27.31
CA SER A 68 23.58 -12.66 27.36
C SER A 68 24.22 -12.89 25.98
N LEU A 69 23.41 -12.99 24.93
CA LEU A 69 23.87 -13.18 23.54
C LEU A 69 24.39 -11.89 22.88
N GLY A 70 24.06 -10.71 23.40
CA GLY A 70 24.50 -9.42 22.87
C GLY A 70 26.03 -9.31 22.69
N PRO A 71 26.85 -9.56 23.72
CA PRO A 71 28.31 -9.57 23.60
C PRO A 71 28.83 -10.59 22.58
N VAL A 72 28.18 -11.74 22.45
CA VAL A 72 28.53 -12.77 21.44
C VAL A 72 28.29 -12.22 20.03
N CYS A 73 27.18 -11.53 19.80
CA CYS A 73 26.88 -10.89 18.50
C CYS A 73 27.91 -9.81 18.15
N GLU A 74 28.38 -9.03 19.13
CA GLU A 74 29.45 -8.03 18.93
C GLU A 74 30.75 -8.68 18.48
N SER A 75 31.14 -9.77 19.14
CA SER A 75 32.38 -10.48 18.84
C SER A 75 32.36 -11.11 17.46
N VAL A 76 31.24 -11.75 17.07
CA VAL A 76 31.07 -12.30 15.72
C VAL A 76 31.13 -11.21 14.66
N ASN A 77 30.47 -10.07 14.89
CA ASN A 77 30.50 -8.94 13.98
C ASN A 77 31.91 -8.34 13.83
N SER A 78 32.64 -8.20 14.93
CA SER A 78 34.02 -7.71 14.91
C SER A 78 34.95 -8.69 14.17
N TYR A 79 34.75 -9.99 14.37
CA TYR A 79 35.46 -11.04 13.66
C TYR A 79 35.19 -10.99 12.16
N PHE A 80 33.93 -10.95 11.73
CA PHE A 80 33.60 -10.86 10.30
C PHE A 80 34.12 -9.58 9.65
N LYS A 81 34.15 -8.45 10.36
CA LYS A 81 34.78 -7.21 9.87
C LYS A 81 36.30 -7.29 9.75
N SER A 82 36.95 -8.22 10.45
CA SER A 82 38.39 -8.44 10.35
C SER A 82 38.80 -9.31 9.16
N LEU A 83 37.85 -10.05 8.57
CA LEU A 83 38.10 -10.94 7.44
C LEU A 83 38.00 -10.21 6.11
N THR A 84 38.86 -10.59 5.15
CA THR A 84 38.62 -10.25 3.73
C THR A 84 37.57 -11.17 3.13
N LYS A 85 37.02 -10.78 1.97
CA LYS A 85 36.05 -11.62 1.24
C LYS A 85 36.63 -12.98 0.89
N GLU A 86 37.88 -13.03 0.47
CA GLU A 86 38.57 -14.29 0.11
C GLU A 86 38.73 -15.20 1.32
N GLN A 87 39.12 -14.65 2.48
CA GLN A 87 39.24 -15.41 3.72
C GLN A 87 37.88 -15.98 4.15
N PHE A 88 36.83 -15.15 4.08
CA PHE A 88 35.48 -15.59 4.41
C PHE A 88 34.99 -16.69 3.47
N VAL A 89 35.19 -16.54 2.16
CA VAL A 89 34.78 -17.56 1.16
C VAL A 89 35.51 -18.87 1.40
N ILE A 90 36.83 -18.85 1.59
CA ILE A 90 37.63 -20.05 1.84
C ILE A 90 37.15 -20.78 3.11
N GLN A 91 36.80 -20.03 4.15
CA GLN A 91 36.42 -20.61 5.44
C GLN A 91 34.95 -21.04 5.53
N TYR A 92 34.04 -20.31 4.88
CA TYR A 92 32.59 -20.45 5.14
C TYR A 92 31.73 -20.84 3.92
N ALA A 93 32.19 -20.65 2.68
CA ALA A 93 31.32 -20.87 1.50
C ALA A 93 30.75 -22.28 1.43
N SER A 94 31.56 -23.30 1.75
CA SER A 94 31.15 -24.71 1.76
C SER A 94 30.05 -24.99 2.80
N TRP A 95 30.04 -24.24 3.89
CA TRP A 95 29.05 -24.37 4.97
C TRP A 95 27.69 -23.75 4.64
N PHE A 96 27.55 -23.08 3.50
CA PHE A 96 26.26 -22.57 3.02
C PHE A 96 25.63 -23.44 1.93
N HIS A 97 26.33 -24.43 1.37
CA HIS A 97 25.79 -25.25 0.26
C HIS A 97 24.47 -25.95 0.58
N TRP A 98 24.26 -26.32 1.85
CA TRP A 98 23.02 -26.95 2.31
C TRP A 98 21.77 -26.06 2.19
N THR A 99 21.94 -24.78 1.89
CA THR A 99 20.82 -23.83 1.72
C THR A 99 20.33 -23.73 0.28
N ASN A 100 21.08 -24.27 -0.68
CA ASN A 100 20.84 -24.11 -2.12
C ASN A 100 20.76 -22.63 -2.59
N CYS A 101 21.37 -21.71 -1.83
CA CYS A 101 21.45 -20.28 -2.14
C CYS A 101 22.73 -19.64 -1.56
N THR A 102 23.87 -20.32 -1.68
CA THR A 102 25.19 -19.89 -1.15
C THR A 102 25.52 -18.44 -1.49
N GLU A 103 25.26 -18.00 -2.74
CA GLU A 103 25.56 -16.64 -3.19
C GLU A 103 24.88 -15.56 -2.33
N VAL A 104 23.63 -15.80 -1.87
CA VAL A 104 22.92 -14.87 -0.99
C VAL A 104 23.68 -14.65 0.32
N PHE A 105 24.27 -15.70 0.90
CA PHE A 105 25.03 -15.59 2.15
C PHE A 105 26.38 -14.90 1.95
N LEU A 106 27.00 -15.08 0.78
CA LEU A 106 28.22 -14.34 0.40
C LEU A 106 27.94 -12.86 0.19
N GLU A 107 26.83 -12.51 -0.48
CA GLU A 107 26.37 -11.12 -0.61
C GLU A 107 26.10 -10.48 0.75
N VAL A 108 25.48 -11.22 1.68
CA VAL A 108 25.24 -10.72 3.05
C VAL A 108 26.54 -10.40 3.77
N PHE A 109 27.62 -11.15 3.53
CA PHE A 109 28.94 -10.80 4.08
C PHE A 109 29.44 -9.46 3.52
N ASP A 110 29.30 -9.21 2.21
CA ASP A 110 29.69 -7.94 1.60
C ASP A 110 28.93 -6.76 2.22
N VAL A 111 27.64 -6.96 2.52
CA VAL A 111 26.78 -5.98 3.20
C VAL A 111 27.30 -5.61 4.59
N LEU A 112 27.87 -6.56 5.35
CA LEU A 112 28.42 -6.28 6.69
C LEU A 112 29.63 -5.34 6.65
N GLN A 113 30.30 -5.26 5.51
CA GLN A 113 31.41 -4.33 5.26
C GLN A 113 30.92 -2.95 4.78
N SER A 114 29.66 -2.86 4.34
CA SER A 114 29.04 -1.61 3.87
C SER A 114 28.67 -0.68 5.02
N THR A 115 28.60 0.62 4.73
CA THR A 115 28.08 1.66 5.64
C THR A 115 26.59 1.95 5.41
N GLN A 116 25.96 1.34 4.39
CA GLN A 116 24.57 1.60 4.04
C GLN A 116 23.61 0.81 4.92
N ALA A 117 22.83 1.54 5.72
CA ALA A 117 21.92 0.96 6.70
C ALA A 117 20.79 0.12 6.07
N THR A 118 20.33 0.49 4.87
CA THR A 118 19.29 -0.24 4.12
C THR A 118 19.75 -1.63 3.68
N GLU A 119 21.04 -1.79 3.38
CA GLU A 119 21.61 -3.06 2.92
C GLU A 119 21.59 -4.10 4.04
N VAL A 120 21.86 -3.71 5.30
CA VAL A 120 21.80 -4.62 6.46
C VAL A 120 20.40 -5.22 6.62
N ALA A 121 19.36 -4.40 6.50
CA ALA A 121 17.97 -4.84 6.57
C ALA A 121 17.59 -5.74 5.38
N LEU A 122 18.02 -5.40 4.16
CA LEU A 122 17.83 -6.23 2.97
C LEU A 122 18.51 -7.59 3.13
N GLY A 123 19.78 -7.59 3.54
CA GLY A 123 20.57 -8.80 3.80
C GLY A 123 19.91 -9.69 4.84
N LEU A 124 19.39 -9.13 5.93
CA LEU A 124 18.63 -9.89 6.93
C LEU A 124 17.32 -10.47 6.37
N MET A 125 16.55 -9.73 5.57
CA MET A 125 15.33 -10.24 4.95
C MET A 125 15.62 -11.40 4.00
N LYS A 126 16.67 -11.29 3.17
CA LYS A 126 17.14 -12.36 2.28
C LYS A 126 17.62 -13.58 3.08
N LEU A 127 18.54 -13.35 4.01
CA LEU A 127 19.11 -14.39 4.88
C LEU A 127 18.03 -15.18 5.60
N THR A 128 17.09 -14.50 6.26
CA THR A 128 16.04 -15.17 7.04
C THR A 128 15.08 -15.96 6.17
N SER A 129 14.76 -15.48 4.96
CA SER A 129 13.90 -16.21 4.01
C SER A 129 14.59 -17.46 3.46
N CYS A 130 15.86 -17.33 3.08
CA CYS A 130 16.70 -18.45 2.64
C CYS A 130 16.89 -19.50 3.75
N LEU A 131 17.16 -19.06 4.98
CA LEU A 131 17.31 -19.93 6.14
C LEU A 131 16.00 -20.65 6.49
N GLU A 132 14.86 -19.95 6.46
CA GLU A 132 13.54 -20.55 6.68
C GLU A 132 13.26 -21.67 5.69
N ARG A 133 13.54 -21.44 4.39
CA ARG A 133 13.42 -22.48 3.36
C ARG A 133 14.36 -23.65 3.62
N ALA A 134 15.64 -23.40 3.89
CA ALA A 134 16.63 -24.44 4.09
C ALA A 134 16.30 -25.30 5.32
N LEU A 135 15.84 -24.70 6.41
CA LEU A 135 15.35 -25.43 7.58
C LEU A 135 14.13 -26.29 7.25
N GLY A 136 13.22 -25.83 6.39
CA GLY A 136 12.10 -26.65 5.91
C GLY A 136 12.55 -27.85 5.06
N ASP A 137 13.62 -27.72 4.27
CA ASP A 137 14.20 -28.86 3.55
C ASP A 137 14.78 -29.89 4.53
N VAL A 138 15.47 -29.43 5.58
CA VAL A 138 16.00 -30.30 6.64
C VAL A 138 14.88 -30.97 7.44
N TYR A 139 13.78 -30.25 7.73
CA TYR A 139 12.62 -30.80 8.40
C TYR A 139 12.06 -32.03 7.67
N LEU A 140 12.01 -31.98 6.33
CA LEU A 140 11.50 -33.05 5.48
C LEU A 140 12.39 -34.30 5.43
N LEU A 141 13.58 -34.28 6.05
CA LEU A 141 14.34 -35.51 6.29
C LEU A 141 13.63 -36.46 7.27
N LYS A 142 12.76 -35.92 8.14
CA LYS A 142 12.02 -36.68 9.15
C LYS A 142 10.50 -36.47 9.13
N GLY A 143 10.04 -35.30 8.73
CA GLY A 143 8.63 -34.94 8.67
C GLY A 143 8.00 -35.20 7.31
N ASN A 144 6.67 -35.23 7.27
CA ASN A 144 5.92 -35.39 6.02
C ASN A 144 5.51 -34.05 5.40
N ASP A 145 5.05 -33.09 6.23
CA ASP A 145 4.60 -31.77 5.79
C ASP A 145 5.29 -30.68 6.61
N CYS A 146 5.95 -29.74 5.93
CA CYS A 146 6.65 -28.63 6.57
C CYS A 146 5.65 -27.66 7.24
N PRO A 147 5.83 -27.28 8.52
CA PRO A 147 5.02 -26.26 9.17
C PRO A 147 5.00 -24.94 8.38
N PHE A 148 3.83 -24.31 8.30
CA PHE A 148 3.66 -23.04 7.57
C PHE A 148 4.31 -21.84 8.27
N LEU A 149 4.31 -21.82 9.61
CA LEU A 149 4.88 -20.72 10.39
C LEU A 149 6.32 -21.06 10.83
N LEU A 150 7.26 -20.15 10.55
CA LEU A 150 8.67 -20.26 11.00
C LEU A 150 8.80 -20.57 12.49
N ARG A 151 7.97 -19.95 13.35
CA ARG A 151 7.97 -20.20 14.79
C ARG A 151 7.71 -21.68 15.11
N ASP A 152 6.79 -22.30 14.39
CA ASP A 152 6.37 -23.68 14.63
C ASP A 152 7.40 -24.64 14.02
N LEU A 153 8.01 -24.28 12.87
CA LEU A 153 9.17 -24.97 12.31
C LEU A 153 10.34 -25.00 13.31
N LEU A 154 10.70 -23.86 13.90
CA LEU A 154 11.79 -23.75 14.88
C LEU A 154 11.49 -24.44 16.23
N ALA A 155 10.22 -24.69 16.54
CA ALA A 155 9.79 -25.40 17.73
C ALA A 155 9.63 -26.91 17.51
N SER A 156 9.90 -27.40 16.29
CA SER A 156 9.68 -28.80 15.92
C SER A 156 10.72 -29.75 16.50
N GLU A 157 10.28 -30.93 16.92
CA GLU A 157 11.15 -32.01 17.38
C GLU A 157 12.04 -32.52 16.23
N GLN A 158 11.55 -32.48 14.99
CA GLN A 158 12.28 -32.94 13.81
C GLN A 158 13.58 -32.14 13.61
N LEU A 159 13.55 -30.82 13.76
CA LEU A 159 14.76 -30.00 13.69
C LEU A 159 15.60 -30.10 14.95
N ALA A 160 14.98 -30.24 16.12
CA ALA A 160 15.69 -30.45 17.38
C ALA A 160 16.48 -31.77 17.39
N ASP A 161 16.00 -32.80 16.71
CA ASP A 161 16.72 -34.06 16.54
C ASP A 161 17.96 -33.95 15.65
N VAL A 162 17.91 -33.08 14.65
CA VAL A 162 19.01 -32.89 13.68
C VAL A 162 20.06 -31.94 14.25
N PHE A 163 19.64 -30.79 14.75
CA PHE A 163 20.52 -29.71 15.19
C PHE A 163 20.74 -29.64 16.70
N GLY A 164 19.87 -30.27 17.49
CA GLY A 164 19.85 -30.17 18.94
C GLY A 164 18.90 -29.07 19.44
N GLN A 165 18.19 -29.36 20.52
CA GLN A 165 17.23 -28.43 21.13
C GLN A 165 17.85 -27.09 21.53
N ALA A 166 19.09 -27.12 22.04
CA ALA A 166 19.80 -25.91 22.47
C ALA A 166 20.10 -24.97 21.29
N VAL A 167 20.47 -25.52 20.14
CA VAL A 167 20.70 -24.79 18.88
C VAL A 167 19.42 -24.15 18.37
N MET A 168 18.32 -24.91 18.36
CA MET A 168 17.01 -24.39 17.97
C MET A 168 16.54 -23.27 18.90
N ASN A 169 16.82 -23.37 20.20
CA ASN A 169 16.50 -22.31 21.15
C ASN A 169 17.29 -21.01 20.90
N VAL A 170 18.55 -21.09 20.43
CA VAL A 170 19.30 -19.90 19.97
C VAL A 170 18.57 -19.25 18.79
N LEU A 171 18.20 -20.00 17.75
CA LEU A 171 17.47 -19.44 16.60
C LEU A 171 16.12 -18.81 16.99
N ARG A 172 15.40 -19.43 17.93
CA ARG A 172 14.13 -18.92 18.45
C ARG A 172 14.26 -17.54 19.10
N VAL A 173 15.43 -17.21 19.67
CA VAL A 173 15.70 -15.87 20.24
C VAL A 173 15.77 -14.81 19.14
N PHE A 174 16.35 -15.12 17.97
CA PHE A 174 16.56 -14.14 16.90
C PHE A 174 15.36 -13.99 15.95
N ILE A 175 14.79 -15.10 15.45
CA ILE A 175 13.85 -15.06 14.29
C ILE A 175 12.52 -15.77 14.53
N GLY A 176 12.31 -16.42 15.68
CA GLY A 176 11.14 -17.27 15.90
C GLY A 176 9.98 -16.62 16.66
N SER A 177 10.16 -16.40 17.96
CA SER A 177 9.06 -16.01 18.86
C SER A 177 8.84 -14.50 18.87
N PRO A 178 7.58 -14.01 18.94
CA PRO A 178 7.29 -12.60 19.19
C PRO A 178 7.77 -12.10 20.56
N HIS A 179 8.11 -13.02 21.48
CA HIS A 179 8.73 -12.69 22.77
C HIS A 179 10.27 -12.55 22.67
N GLY A 180 10.88 -12.99 21.56
CA GLY A 180 12.28 -12.76 21.22
C GLY A 180 12.47 -11.52 20.35
N LEU A 181 13.59 -11.43 19.64
CA LEU A 181 13.87 -10.31 18.72
C LEU A 181 12.92 -10.29 17.52
N ASN A 182 12.52 -11.47 17.04
CA ASN A 182 11.58 -11.66 15.92
C ASN A 182 11.97 -10.85 14.66
N LEU A 183 13.27 -10.78 14.37
CA LEU A 183 13.85 -9.87 13.35
C LEU A 183 13.21 -10.04 11.98
N ARG A 184 12.92 -11.30 11.59
CA ARG A 184 12.21 -11.66 10.36
C ARG A 184 10.90 -10.87 10.24
N ASN A 185 10.02 -10.96 11.22
CA ASN A 185 8.71 -10.30 11.14
C ASN A 185 8.81 -8.79 11.32
N VAL A 186 9.71 -8.29 12.17
CA VAL A 186 9.91 -6.85 12.35
C VAL A 186 10.29 -6.18 11.02
N LEU A 187 11.19 -6.80 10.25
CA LEU A 187 11.63 -6.30 8.95
C LEU A 187 10.57 -6.48 7.85
N TRP A 188 10.05 -7.70 7.67
CA TRP A 188 9.09 -8.01 6.61
C TRP A 188 7.75 -7.26 6.72
N HIS A 189 7.43 -6.73 7.91
CA HIS A 189 6.25 -5.90 8.15
C HIS A 189 6.58 -4.38 8.24
N GLY A 190 7.82 -3.97 7.98
CA GLY A 190 8.17 -2.54 7.91
C GLY A 190 8.06 -1.82 9.26
N PHE A 191 8.40 -2.50 10.36
CA PHE A 191 8.46 -1.89 11.70
C PHE A 191 9.86 -1.36 12.06
N ALA A 192 10.88 -1.59 11.23
CA ALA A 192 12.21 -1.04 11.45
C ALA A 192 12.61 -0.10 10.31
N SER A 193 13.07 1.09 10.69
CA SER A 193 13.75 2.05 9.83
C SER A 193 15.21 1.66 9.60
N PRO A 194 15.89 2.25 8.60
CA PRO A 194 17.19 1.74 8.14
C PRO A 194 18.25 1.59 9.23
N GLN A 195 18.31 2.49 10.21
CA GLN A 195 19.34 2.48 11.25
C GLN A 195 18.95 1.72 12.53
N GLU A 196 17.75 1.15 12.61
CA GLU A 196 17.25 0.57 13.85
C GLU A 196 17.67 -0.88 14.08
N ILE A 197 18.09 -1.62 13.05
CA ILE A 197 18.56 -3.00 13.20
C ILE A 197 20.09 -3.03 13.26
N PRO A 198 20.71 -3.41 14.40
CA PRO A 198 22.15 -3.56 14.49
C PRO A 198 22.68 -4.63 13.52
N ALA A 199 23.72 -4.28 12.74
CA ALA A 199 24.41 -5.21 11.83
C ALA A 199 24.95 -6.47 12.53
N LYS A 200 25.18 -6.39 13.85
CA LYS A 200 25.62 -7.49 14.69
C LYS A 200 24.68 -8.70 14.64
N TYR A 201 23.37 -8.46 14.50
CA TYR A 201 22.40 -9.55 14.34
C TYR A 201 22.48 -10.22 12.98
N CYS A 202 22.80 -9.46 11.92
CA CYS A 202 23.05 -9.99 10.59
C CYS A 202 24.31 -10.88 10.58
N ALA A 203 25.40 -10.38 11.15
CA ALA A 203 26.63 -11.15 11.34
C ALA A 203 26.39 -12.43 12.15
N MET A 204 25.66 -12.34 13.26
CA MET A 204 25.34 -13.50 14.08
C MET A 204 24.51 -14.54 13.31
N LEU A 205 23.46 -14.13 12.59
CA LEU A 205 22.65 -15.09 11.82
C LEU A 205 23.41 -15.73 10.66
N LEU A 206 24.32 -14.99 10.01
CA LEU A 206 25.22 -15.54 8.98
C LEU A 206 26.15 -16.60 9.58
N PHE A 207 26.74 -16.31 10.74
CA PHE A 207 27.59 -17.24 11.49
C PHE A 207 26.84 -18.49 11.93
N LEU A 208 25.64 -18.33 12.51
CA LEU A 208 24.79 -19.44 12.93
C LEU A 208 24.39 -20.31 11.74
N THR A 209 24.13 -19.72 10.57
CA THR A 209 23.76 -20.49 9.37
C THR A 209 24.91 -21.39 8.89
N ALA A 210 26.15 -20.91 8.92
CA ALA A 210 27.31 -21.75 8.63
C ALA A 210 27.46 -22.88 9.68
N GLY A 211 27.28 -22.55 10.96
CA GLY A 211 27.30 -23.54 12.05
C GLY A 211 26.23 -24.63 11.93
N LEU A 212 25.06 -24.31 11.39
CA LEU A 212 24.01 -25.29 11.08
C LEU A 212 24.47 -26.22 9.96
N GLY A 213 25.12 -25.68 8.93
CA GLY A 213 25.69 -26.48 7.85
C GLY A 213 26.72 -27.51 8.34
N GLN A 214 27.55 -27.12 9.30
CA GLN A 214 28.53 -28.01 9.95
C GLN A 214 27.86 -29.16 10.72
N LEU A 215 26.81 -28.85 11.51
CA LEU A 215 26.03 -29.87 12.22
C LEU A 215 25.29 -30.80 11.26
N LEU A 216 24.68 -30.24 10.22
CA LEU A 216 23.92 -31.01 9.23
C LEU A 216 24.83 -31.96 8.46
N GLN A 217 26.02 -31.52 8.05
CA GLN A 217 26.98 -32.40 7.39
C GLN A 217 27.32 -33.62 8.27
N THR A 218 27.57 -33.39 9.56
CA THR A 218 27.84 -34.45 10.52
C THR A 218 26.65 -35.42 10.63
N TYR A 219 25.43 -34.89 10.75
CA TYR A 219 24.22 -35.68 10.84
C TYR A 219 23.97 -36.54 9.58
N LEU A 220 24.13 -35.96 8.39
CA LEU A 220 23.93 -36.66 7.11
C LEU A 220 24.97 -37.77 6.92
N LEU A 221 26.23 -37.55 7.32
CA LEU A 221 27.27 -38.58 7.29
C LEU A 221 26.94 -39.76 8.23
N GLN A 222 26.44 -39.47 9.43
CA GLN A 222 26.07 -40.50 10.41
C GLN A 222 24.85 -41.30 9.98
N THR A 223 23.84 -40.63 9.44
CA THR A 223 22.56 -41.25 9.04
C THR A 223 22.56 -41.79 7.61
N LYS A 224 23.60 -41.47 6.82
CA LYS A 224 23.65 -41.70 5.36
C LYS A 224 22.46 -41.10 4.62
N GLY A 225 21.93 -39.99 5.15
CA GLY A 225 20.82 -39.25 4.54
C GLY A 225 21.28 -38.39 3.37
N VAL A 226 20.34 -38.09 2.47
CA VAL A 226 20.55 -37.13 1.36
C VAL A 226 19.56 -35.99 1.55
N LEU A 227 20.07 -34.75 1.61
CA LEU A 227 19.24 -33.56 1.65
C LEU A 227 18.68 -33.29 0.26
N VAL A 228 17.35 -33.20 0.14
CA VAL A 228 16.66 -32.88 -1.10
C VAL A 228 16.04 -31.49 -0.96
N HIS A 229 16.38 -30.60 -1.89
CA HIS A 229 15.82 -29.26 -1.93
C HIS A 229 14.46 -29.26 -2.59
N ARG A 230 13.49 -28.59 -1.95
CA ARG A 230 12.19 -28.34 -2.59
C ARG A 230 12.40 -27.53 -3.88
N PRO A 231 11.56 -27.71 -4.92
CA PRO A 231 11.61 -26.87 -6.11
C PRO A 231 11.18 -25.43 -5.79
N TYR A 232 11.76 -24.46 -6.50
CA TYR A 232 11.29 -23.07 -6.43
C TYR A 232 9.94 -22.91 -7.12
N VAL A 233 9.14 -21.97 -6.64
CA VAL A 233 7.89 -21.57 -7.28
C VAL A 233 8.21 -20.83 -8.57
N ILE A 234 7.57 -21.25 -9.66
CA ILE A 234 7.66 -20.60 -10.96
C ILE A 234 6.35 -19.85 -11.19
N PHE A 235 6.46 -18.58 -11.58
CA PHE A 235 5.30 -17.79 -11.96
C PHE A 235 4.88 -18.13 -13.39
N ILE A 236 3.61 -18.46 -13.56
CA ILE A 236 2.98 -18.78 -14.85
C ILE A 236 2.16 -17.57 -15.30
N SER A 237 1.94 -17.41 -16.61
CA SER A 237 1.12 -16.32 -17.18
C SER A 237 1.65 -14.91 -16.88
N LEU A 238 2.97 -14.72 -16.88
CA LEU A 238 3.58 -13.40 -16.72
C LEU A 238 3.17 -12.41 -17.82
N GLU A 239 2.88 -12.91 -19.02
CA GLU A 239 2.41 -12.13 -20.17
C GLU A 239 1.02 -11.51 -19.95
N GLU A 240 0.23 -12.07 -19.02
CA GLU A 240 -1.10 -11.55 -18.66
C GLU A 240 -1.00 -10.42 -17.61
N LEU A 241 0.19 -10.12 -17.10
CA LEU A 241 0.42 -9.04 -16.12
C LEU A 241 0.59 -7.69 -16.84
N ASP A 242 -0.51 -7.06 -17.22
CA ASP A 242 -0.53 -5.78 -17.96
C ASP A 242 -1.13 -4.59 -17.16
N ALA A 243 -1.28 -4.76 -15.84
CA ALA A 243 -1.95 -3.75 -15.00
C ALA A 243 -1.26 -2.38 -15.03
N PHE A 244 0.06 -2.37 -15.12
CA PHE A 244 0.92 -1.20 -15.21
C PHE A 244 1.83 -1.27 -16.44
N PRO A 245 2.11 -0.11 -17.07
CA PRO A 245 3.02 0.00 -18.20
C PRO A 245 4.44 -0.40 -17.80
N ASP A 246 5.26 -0.69 -18.80
CA ASP A 246 6.69 -0.87 -18.60
C ASP A 246 7.35 0.42 -18.11
N LEU A 247 8.08 0.31 -17.00
CA LEU A 247 8.78 1.43 -16.38
C LEU A 247 10.08 1.73 -17.11
N ASN A 248 10.25 2.99 -17.51
CA ASN A 248 11.48 3.51 -18.10
C ASN A 248 12.28 4.36 -17.09
N SER A 249 13.48 4.78 -17.48
CA SER A 249 14.38 5.55 -16.60
C SER A 249 13.81 6.91 -16.19
N GLU A 250 13.01 7.54 -17.06
CA GLU A 250 12.38 8.85 -16.78
C GLU A 250 11.32 8.71 -15.69
N ILE A 251 10.41 7.74 -15.80
CA ILE A 251 9.40 7.45 -14.79
C ILE A 251 10.04 7.12 -13.44
N LEU A 252 11.13 6.36 -13.42
CA LEU A 252 11.85 6.04 -12.19
C LEU A 252 12.54 7.26 -11.56
N SER A 253 13.01 8.22 -12.38
CA SER A 253 13.54 9.50 -11.87
C SER A 253 12.44 10.35 -11.25
N ILE A 254 11.25 10.38 -11.87
CA ILE A 254 10.08 11.06 -11.33
C ILE A 254 9.65 10.42 -10.00
N ALA A 255 9.66 9.08 -9.94
CA ALA A 255 9.33 8.33 -8.73
C ALA A 255 10.24 8.69 -7.55
N GLU A 256 11.55 8.90 -7.78
CA GLU A 256 12.49 9.31 -6.73
C GLU A 256 12.16 10.68 -6.13
N GLU A 257 11.64 11.61 -6.93
CA GLU A 257 11.15 12.90 -6.42
C GLU A 257 9.81 12.75 -5.71
N LEU A 258 8.88 11.95 -6.25
CA LEU A 258 7.59 11.68 -5.61
C LEU A 258 7.73 11.04 -4.23
N VAL A 259 8.70 10.14 -4.07
CA VAL A 259 9.03 9.50 -2.79
C VAL A 259 9.33 10.54 -1.69
N LYS A 260 9.95 11.67 -2.04
CA LYS A 260 10.29 12.75 -1.09
C LYS A 260 9.09 13.63 -0.75
N LEU A 261 8.13 13.75 -1.66
CA LEU A 261 7.01 14.68 -1.57
C LEU A 261 5.71 14.03 -1.08
N SER A 262 5.56 12.72 -1.26
CA SER A 262 4.32 12.02 -0.95
C SER A 262 4.10 11.88 0.56
N SER A 263 2.91 12.28 1.02
CA SER A 263 2.44 12.08 2.40
C SER A 263 2.24 10.61 2.78
N PHE A 264 2.31 9.69 1.80
CA PHE A 264 2.30 8.25 2.01
C PHE A 264 3.62 7.72 2.61
N VAL A 265 4.72 8.45 2.39
CA VAL A 265 6.07 8.02 2.80
C VAL A 265 6.42 8.59 4.16
N LEU A 266 6.77 7.71 5.10
CA LEU A 266 7.39 8.12 6.36
C LEU A 266 8.80 8.65 6.07
N LYS A 267 9.11 9.89 6.50
CA LYS A 267 10.42 10.53 6.26
C LYS A 267 11.61 9.66 6.69
N ILE A 268 11.50 8.97 7.83
CA ILE A 268 12.56 8.06 8.33
C ILE A 268 12.75 6.81 7.47
N MET A 269 11.72 6.41 6.70
CA MET A 269 11.75 5.27 5.80
C MET A 269 12.19 5.62 4.37
N LEU A 270 12.37 6.91 4.06
CA LEU A 270 12.80 7.40 2.75
C LEU A 270 13.98 6.61 2.14
N PRO A 271 15.03 6.23 2.90
CA PRO A 271 16.16 5.50 2.31
C PRO A 271 15.76 4.14 1.71
N PHE A 272 14.78 3.44 2.29
CA PHE A 272 14.31 2.16 1.74
C PHE A 272 13.62 2.32 0.39
N TRP A 273 12.81 3.38 0.24
CA TRP A 273 12.15 3.68 -1.03
C TRP A 273 13.16 3.97 -2.14
N ILE A 274 14.17 4.80 -1.85
CA ILE A 274 15.23 5.12 -2.82
C ILE A 274 16.07 3.88 -3.14
N ALA A 275 16.41 3.07 -2.15
CA ALA A 275 17.13 1.81 -2.37
C ALA A 275 16.32 0.83 -3.24
N ALA A 276 15.00 0.75 -3.05
CA ALA A 276 14.13 -0.10 -3.86
C ALA A 276 14.10 0.34 -5.35
N LEU A 277 14.00 1.64 -5.62
CA LEU A 277 14.03 2.19 -6.98
C LEU A 277 15.42 2.00 -7.62
N THR A 278 16.49 2.18 -6.83
CA THR A 278 17.87 1.97 -7.28
C THR A 278 18.11 0.51 -7.64
N ALA A 279 17.65 -0.44 -6.81
CA ALA A 279 17.74 -1.87 -7.09
C ALA A 279 17.01 -2.24 -8.40
N PHE A 280 15.83 -1.64 -8.65
CA PHE A 280 15.11 -1.83 -9.90
C PHE A 280 15.92 -1.35 -11.11
N LYS A 281 16.50 -0.14 -11.05
CA LYS A 281 17.37 0.41 -12.11
C LYS A 281 18.60 -0.47 -12.38
N GLN A 282 19.10 -1.16 -11.37
CA GLN A 282 20.23 -2.09 -11.45
C GLN A 282 19.83 -3.51 -11.88
N SER A 283 18.58 -3.73 -12.29
CA SER A 283 18.03 -5.07 -12.61
C SER A 283 18.05 -6.06 -11.43
N ARG A 284 18.20 -5.56 -10.19
CA ARG A 284 18.04 -6.35 -8.96
C ARG A 284 16.57 -6.36 -8.56
N TYR A 285 15.75 -7.04 -9.35
CA TYR A 285 14.29 -7.01 -9.24
C TYR A 285 13.78 -7.60 -7.92
N ALA A 286 14.36 -8.71 -7.45
CA ALA A 286 14.03 -9.28 -6.15
C ALA A 286 14.29 -8.28 -5.01
N ASP A 287 15.50 -7.71 -4.96
CA ASP A 287 15.89 -6.74 -3.93
C ASP A 287 14.98 -5.52 -3.93
N SER A 288 14.59 -5.03 -5.11
CA SER A 288 13.62 -3.94 -5.26
C SER A 288 12.28 -4.27 -4.59
N VAL A 289 11.71 -5.44 -4.88
CA VAL A 289 10.41 -5.86 -4.33
C VAL A 289 10.50 -6.17 -2.84
N ILE A 290 11.58 -6.81 -2.38
CA ILE A 290 11.82 -7.12 -0.96
C ILE A 290 11.90 -5.83 -0.14
N LEU A 291 12.56 -4.79 -0.66
CA LEU A 291 12.62 -3.49 0.00
C LEU A 291 11.27 -2.76 -0.01
N LEU A 292 10.53 -2.85 -1.12
CA LEU A 292 9.32 -2.05 -1.35
C LEU A 292 8.07 -2.59 -0.65
N LEU A 293 7.89 -3.91 -0.57
CA LEU A 293 6.70 -4.52 0.05
C LEU A 293 6.49 -4.07 1.51
N PRO A 294 7.50 -4.10 2.40
CA PRO A 294 7.36 -3.57 3.75
C PRO A 294 6.99 -2.09 3.79
N GLN A 295 7.46 -1.29 2.82
CA GLN A 295 7.15 0.14 2.76
C GLN A 295 5.70 0.41 2.36
N LEU A 296 5.16 -0.39 1.43
CA LEU A 296 3.74 -0.33 1.09
C LEU A 296 2.88 -0.65 2.33
N GLU A 297 3.27 -1.67 3.12
CA GLU A 297 2.58 -1.99 4.37
C GLU A 297 2.67 -0.84 5.39
N ALA A 298 3.86 -0.24 5.55
CA ALA A 298 4.08 0.89 6.46
C ALA A 298 3.29 2.15 6.05
N GLY A 299 3.25 2.49 4.76
CA GLY A 299 2.47 3.63 4.26
C GLY A 299 0.96 3.41 4.40
N LEU A 300 0.47 2.20 4.14
CA LEU A 300 -0.92 1.85 4.40
C LEU A 300 -1.27 1.93 5.89
N ARG A 301 -0.35 1.51 6.76
CA ARG A 301 -0.48 1.66 8.22
C ARG A 301 -0.53 3.14 8.62
N LEU A 302 0.28 4.00 8.00
CA LEU A 302 0.25 5.44 8.22
C LEU A 302 -1.10 6.04 7.83
N LEU A 303 -1.63 5.70 6.64
CA LEU A 303 -2.95 6.15 6.20
C LEU A 303 -4.03 5.71 7.19
N PHE A 304 -4.05 4.42 7.53
CA PHE A 304 -5.04 3.88 8.46
C PHE A 304 -5.04 4.62 9.80
N THR A 305 -3.85 4.80 10.38
CA THR A 305 -3.71 5.42 11.71
C THR A 305 -4.07 6.90 11.70
N THR A 306 -3.79 7.59 10.59
CA THR A 306 -4.15 9.00 10.37
C THR A 306 -5.67 9.14 10.19
N THR A 307 -6.28 8.34 9.30
CA THR A 307 -7.73 8.38 9.04
C THR A 307 -8.56 8.03 10.27
N ASN A 308 -8.12 7.03 11.06
CA ASN A 308 -8.84 6.56 12.24
C ASN A 308 -8.42 7.27 13.55
N LYS A 309 -7.55 8.29 13.47
CA LYS A 309 -7.07 9.06 14.63
C LYS A 309 -6.47 8.18 15.75
N CYS A 310 -5.65 7.20 15.38
CA CYS A 310 -5.05 6.23 16.29
C CYS A 310 -3.53 6.09 16.11
N PRO A 311 -2.73 7.14 16.38
CA PRO A 311 -1.29 7.18 16.06
C PRO A 311 -0.47 6.10 16.78
N ASN A 312 -0.85 5.71 18.00
CA ASN A 312 -0.17 4.65 18.77
C ASN A 312 -0.16 3.29 18.05
N ARG A 313 -1.08 3.07 17.09
CA ARG A 313 -1.16 1.84 16.30
C ARG A 313 -0.19 1.80 15.12
N LEU A 314 0.56 2.87 14.87
CA LEU A 314 1.59 2.89 13.84
C LEU A 314 2.77 1.96 14.20
N LEU A 315 3.06 1.84 15.50
CA LEU A 315 4.22 1.11 16.03
C LEU A 315 3.88 -0.29 16.58
N THR A 316 2.63 -0.75 16.43
CA THR A 316 2.15 -2.01 17.02
C THR A 316 1.46 -2.90 15.99
N ALA A 317 1.63 -4.22 16.13
CA ALA A 317 0.99 -5.22 15.30
C ALA A 317 -0.16 -5.89 16.08
N GLU A 318 -1.40 -5.45 15.87
CA GLU A 318 -2.58 -6.18 16.36
C GLU A 318 -3.18 -7.06 15.24
N VAL A 319 -3.55 -8.32 15.54
CA VAL A 319 -4.10 -9.27 14.55
C VAL A 319 -5.40 -8.76 13.90
N ASN A 320 -6.23 -8.06 14.67
CA ASN A 320 -7.47 -7.43 14.18
C ASN A 320 -7.21 -6.18 13.33
N PHE A 321 -5.96 -5.72 13.27
CA PHE A 321 -5.55 -4.49 12.59
C PHE A 321 -4.95 -4.75 11.21
N CYS A 322 -4.24 -5.86 10.96
CA CYS A 322 -3.85 -6.25 9.59
C CYS A 322 -5.09 -6.47 8.69
N LEU A 323 -6.13 -7.12 9.23
CA LEU A 323 -7.44 -7.22 8.59
C LEU A 323 -8.16 -5.87 8.41
N LYS A 324 -7.74 -4.82 9.13
CA LYS A 324 -8.31 -3.47 9.01
C LYS A 324 -7.50 -2.50 8.15
N ILE A 325 -6.19 -2.68 8.04
CA ILE A 325 -5.37 -2.08 6.97
C ILE A 325 -5.92 -2.57 5.61
N LEU A 326 -6.41 -3.82 5.55
CA LEU A 326 -7.24 -4.35 4.46
C LEU A 326 -8.44 -3.46 4.09
N TYR A 327 -9.06 -2.73 5.04
CA TYR A 327 -10.17 -1.81 4.75
C TYR A 327 -9.69 -0.47 4.16
N CYS A 328 -8.45 -0.05 4.41
CA CYS A 328 -7.85 1.04 3.64
C CYS A 328 -7.63 0.64 2.17
N TRP A 329 -7.63 -0.66 1.85
CA TRP A 329 -7.62 -1.15 0.46
C TRP A 329 -8.92 -0.90 -0.30
N CYS A 330 -10.02 -0.48 0.36
CA CYS A 330 -11.24 -0.04 -0.31
C CYS A 330 -11.06 1.24 -1.16
N VAL A 331 -9.92 1.93 -1.05
CA VAL A 331 -9.58 3.13 -1.84
C VAL A 331 -8.69 2.80 -3.05
N PHE A 332 -8.14 1.58 -3.10
CA PHE A 332 -7.18 1.13 -4.11
C PHE A 332 -7.83 0.06 -5.01
N PRO A 333 -7.23 -0.33 -6.15
CA PRO A 333 -7.76 -1.42 -6.97
C PRO A 333 -7.67 -2.71 -6.15
N GLN A 334 -8.82 -3.11 -5.58
CA GLN A 334 -8.93 -4.26 -4.66
C GLN A 334 -8.42 -5.54 -5.34
N ASP A 335 -8.70 -5.70 -6.63
CA ASP A 335 -8.40 -6.93 -7.36
C ASP A 335 -6.88 -7.13 -7.50
N PHE A 336 -6.12 -6.11 -7.93
CA PHE A 336 -4.67 -6.25 -8.13
C PHE A 336 -3.94 -6.61 -6.82
N LEU A 337 -4.14 -5.86 -5.74
CA LEU A 337 -3.43 -6.14 -4.48
C LEU A 337 -3.90 -7.42 -3.80
N TRP A 338 -5.21 -7.71 -3.86
CA TRP A 338 -5.77 -8.93 -3.28
C TRP A 338 -5.24 -10.15 -4.05
N ASP A 339 -5.31 -10.14 -5.38
CA ASP A 339 -4.88 -11.25 -6.21
C ASP A 339 -3.36 -11.47 -6.10
N PHE A 340 -2.58 -10.39 -6.18
CA PHE A 340 -1.12 -10.46 -6.25
C PHE A 340 -0.44 -10.77 -4.91
N LEU A 341 -1.03 -10.34 -3.78
CA LEU A 341 -0.41 -10.49 -2.46
C LEU A 341 -1.13 -11.47 -1.53
N ASN A 342 -2.45 -11.69 -1.65
CA ASN A 342 -3.24 -12.41 -0.62
C ASN A 342 -4.08 -13.57 -1.13
N HIS A 343 -4.59 -13.54 -2.36
CA HIS A 343 -5.51 -14.54 -2.88
C HIS A 343 -4.84 -15.91 -2.87
N GLN A 344 -5.52 -16.93 -2.34
CA GLN A 344 -4.93 -18.26 -2.15
C GLN A 344 -4.49 -18.90 -3.48
N GLU A 345 -5.23 -18.63 -4.55
CA GLU A 345 -4.91 -19.09 -5.92
C GLU A 345 -4.11 -18.04 -6.72
N GLY A 346 -3.81 -16.88 -6.13
CA GLY A 346 -3.02 -15.82 -6.76
C GLY A 346 -1.50 -15.95 -6.49
N PRO A 347 -0.67 -15.07 -7.07
CA PRO A 347 0.79 -15.14 -6.97
C PRO A 347 1.37 -15.14 -5.55
N ARG A 348 0.69 -14.48 -4.59
CA ARG A 348 1.10 -14.35 -3.17
C ARG A 348 2.57 -13.95 -2.99
N ILE A 349 3.06 -13.02 -3.82
CA ILE A 349 4.49 -12.73 -3.96
C ILE A 349 5.17 -12.39 -2.64
N ARG A 350 4.50 -11.64 -1.76
CA ARG A 350 5.01 -11.31 -0.44
C ARG A 350 5.31 -12.55 0.39
N ASP A 351 4.35 -13.47 0.48
CA ASP A 351 4.51 -14.69 1.27
C ASP A 351 5.61 -15.56 0.66
N ARG A 352 5.55 -15.78 -0.66
CA ARG A 352 6.54 -16.60 -1.39
C ARG A 352 7.96 -16.07 -1.23
N LEU A 353 8.19 -14.76 -1.34
CA LEU A 353 9.50 -14.14 -1.11
C LEU A 353 9.93 -14.30 0.36
N SER A 354 9.04 -14.01 1.31
CA SER A 354 9.35 -14.07 2.74
C SER A 354 9.57 -15.47 3.31
N HIS A 355 9.17 -16.51 2.57
CA HIS A 355 9.43 -17.93 2.86
C HIS A 355 10.58 -18.50 2.00
N GLY A 356 11.24 -17.65 1.20
CA GLY A 356 12.36 -18.05 0.33
C GLY A 356 11.96 -18.94 -0.84
N GLU A 357 10.67 -19.03 -1.18
CA GLU A 357 10.15 -19.99 -2.16
C GLU A 357 10.43 -19.62 -3.62
N ILE A 358 11.03 -18.45 -3.86
CA ILE A 358 11.37 -17.95 -5.19
C ILE A 358 12.88 -17.79 -5.28
N ASN A 359 13.46 -18.16 -6.41
CA ASN A 359 14.85 -17.86 -6.70
C ASN A 359 15.02 -16.34 -6.94
N LEU A 360 15.83 -15.70 -6.10
CA LEU A 360 16.05 -14.26 -6.13
C LEU A 360 16.83 -13.80 -7.38
N GLU A 361 17.72 -14.65 -7.91
CA GLU A 361 18.52 -14.34 -9.10
C GLU A 361 17.67 -14.29 -10.37
N THR A 362 16.67 -15.17 -10.44
CA THR A 362 15.78 -15.30 -11.61
C THR A 362 14.40 -14.68 -11.35
N PHE A 363 14.32 -13.70 -10.44
CA PHE A 363 13.04 -13.06 -10.11
C PHE A 363 12.50 -12.26 -11.31
N PRO A 364 11.24 -12.48 -11.73
CA PRO A 364 10.72 -11.86 -12.96
C PRO A 364 10.68 -10.33 -12.91
N ARG A 365 11.18 -9.69 -13.97
CA ARG A 365 11.10 -8.24 -14.16
C ARG A 365 9.65 -7.77 -14.18
N GLU A 366 8.78 -8.54 -14.83
CA GLU A 366 7.35 -8.25 -15.02
C GLU A 366 6.69 -8.05 -13.66
N ILE A 367 6.93 -8.94 -12.70
CA ILE A 367 6.38 -8.83 -11.35
C ILE A 367 6.89 -7.58 -10.64
N ALA A 368 8.20 -7.33 -10.69
CA ALA A 368 8.77 -6.14 -10.07
C ALA A 368 8.21 -4.87 -10.71
N ASN A 369 8.03 -4.85 -12.04
CA ASN A 369 7.46 -3.74 -12.78
C ASN A 369 6.04 -3.42 -12.29
N GLN A 370 5.20 -4.44 -12.10
CA GLN A 370 3.84 -4.26 -11.60
C GLN A 370 3.83 -3.73 -10.15
N ILE A 371 4.70 -4.22 -9.25
CA ILE A 371 4.78 -3.71 -7.87
C ILE A 371 5.29 -2.27 -7.83
N VAL A 372 6.33 -1.94 -8.58
CA VAL A 372 6.89 -0.58 -8.61
C VAL A 372 5.89 0.38 -9.27
N GLY A 373 5.24 -0.01 -10.35
CA GLY A 373 4.19 0.78 -11.01
C GLY A 373 3.00 1.06 -10.07
N PHE A 374 2.60 0.05 -9.30
CA PHE A 374 1.61 0.21 -8.24
C PHE A 374 2.08 1.21 -7.17
N ALA A 375 3.32 1.09 -6.69
CA ALA A 375 3.86 1.98 -5.68
C ALA A 375 3.93 3.43 -6.18
N ILE A 376 4.38 3.66 -7.41
CA ILE A 376 4.40 4.99 -8.05
C ILE A 376 3.00 5.59 -8.13
N THR A 377 2.01 4.78 -8.49
CA THR A 377 0.59 5.19 -8.55
C THR A 377 0.10 5.67 -7.19
N ILE A 378 0.44 4.96 -6.11
CA ILE A 378 0.13 5.41 -4.73
C ILE A 378 0.85 6.72 -4.42
N LEU A 379 2.16 6.80 -4.69
CA LEU A 379 2.93 8.00 -4.38
C LEU A 379 2.32 9.24 -5.02
N CYS A 380 1.96 9.17 -6.31
CA CYS A 380 1.28 10.24 -7.04
C CYS A 380 -0.04 10.67 -6.36
N ARG A 381 -0.84 9.71 -5.91
CA ARG A 381 -2.15 9.97 -5.28
C ARG A 381 -2.01 10.76 -3.97
N PHE A 382 -0.90 10.59 -3.25
CA PHE A 382 -0.67 11.20 -1.94
C PHE A 382 0.38 12.32 -1.95
N SER A 383 0.76 12.81 -3.14
CA SER A 383 1.57 14.03 -3.30
C SER A 383 0.70 15.26 -3.50
N ASP A 384 1.19 16.42 -3.03
CA ASP A 384 0.49 17.71 -3.15
C ASP A 384 0.26 18.15 -4.60
N GLU A 385 -0.67 19.08 -4.81
CA GLU A 385 -1.07 19.52 -6.16
C GLU A 385 0.01 20.31 -6.91
N ASP A 386 0.98 20.90 -6.22
CA ASP A 386 2.11 21.61 -6.86
C ASP A 386 3.02 20.67 -7.67
N VAL A 387 2.83 19.35 -7.52
CA VAL A 387 3.54 18.27 -8.22
C VAL A 387 2.79 17.85 -9.51
N PHE A 388 1.80 18.64 -9.96
CA PHE A 388 0.89 18.35 -11.08
C PHE A 388 1.58 17.97 -12.38
N SER A 389 2.70 18.61 -12.74
CA SER A 389 3.46 18.29 -13.96
C SER A 389 4.00 16.85 -13.94
N LEU A 390 4.50 16.40 -12.78
CA LEU A 390 5.02 15.06 -12.55
C LEU A 390 3.88 14.02 -12.48
N LYS A 391 2.73 14.40 -11.89
CA LYS A 391 1.50 13.57 -11.90
C LYS A 391 1.00 13.35 -13.34
N CYS A 392 0.92 14.41 -14.15
CA CYS A 392 0.43 14.35 -15.53
C CYS A 392 1.26 13.41 -16.40
N GLN A 393 2.59 13.45 -16.29
CA GLN A 393 3.46 12.53 -17.02
C GLN A 393 3.14 11.07 -16.68
N ILE A 394 2.92 10.73 -15.41
CA ILE A 394 2.59 9.35 -14.98
C ILE A 394 1.15 8.95 -15.31
N LEU A 395 0.20 9.89 -15.26
CA LEU A 395 -1.20 9.71 -15.62
C LEU A 395 -1.39 9.21 -17.06
N PHE A 396 -0.50 9.59 -17.99
CA PHE A 396 -0.52 9.08 -19.37
C PHE A 396 -0.14 7.61 -19.49
N PHE A 397 0.61 7.06 -18.52
CA PHE A 397 1.18 5.73 -18.64
C PHE A 397 0.37 4.65 -17.90
N SER A 398 -0.44 4.96 -16.87
CA SER A 398 -1.13 3.93 -16.06
C SER A 398 -2.59 3.65 -16.49
N PRO A 399 -2.90 2.46 -17.06
CA PRO A 399 -4.28 2.02 -17.29
C PRO A 399 -5.07 1.89 -15.99
N LEU A 400 -4.39 1.62 -14.87
CA LEU A 400 -5.01 1.47 -13.57
C LEU A 400 -5.37 2.81 -12.93
N PHE A 401 -4.64 3.90 -13.18
CA PHE A 401 -5.06 5.24 -12.78
C PHE A 401 -6.33 5.64 -13.55
N LEU A 402 -6.38 5.33 -14.85
CA LEU A 402 -7.58 5.46 -15.67
C LEU A 402 -8.74 4.56 -15.18
N ARG A 403 -8.48 3.32 -14.72
CA ARG A 403 -9.50 2.43 -14.12
C ARG A 403 -9.93 2.84 -12.71
N LEU A 404 -9.06 3.48 -11.93
CA LEU A 404 -9.40 4.04 -10.62
C LEU A 404 -10.45 5.16 -10.76
N GLU A 405 -10.44 5.87 -11.89
CA GLU A 405 -11.43 6.90 -12.24
C GLU A 405 -12.69 6.38 -12.97
N GLY A 406 -12.69 5.16 -13.51
CA GLY A 406 -13.89 4.49 -14.03
C GLY A 406 -13.70 3.87 -15.41
N ASN A 407 -14.75 3.25 -15.96
CA ASN A 407 -14.75 2.73 -17.33
C ASN A 407 -14.32 3.82 -18.34
N ALA A 408 -13.78 3.44 -19.50
CA ALA A 408 -13.45 4.40 -20.58
C ALA A 408 -14.62 5.35 -20.92
N GLU A 409 -15.86 4.87 -20.81
CA GLU A 409 -17.08 5.69 -20.92
C GLU A 409 -17.27 6.66 -19.75
N THR A 410 -16.94 6.26 -18.52
CA THR A 410 -16.99 7.11 -17.32
C THR A 410 -15.96 8.23 -17.41
N ASN A 411 -14.75 7.95 -17.90
CA ASN A 411 -13.69 8.96 -18.08
C ASN A 411 -14.06 10.00 -19.14
N THR A 412 -14.69 9.55 -20.24
CA THR A 412 -15.23 10.47 -21.27
C THR A 412 -16.28 11.43 -20.66
N LEU A 413 -17.10 10.94 -19.73
CA LEU A 413 -18.13 11.74 -19.09
C LEU A 413 -17.55 12.71 -18.03
N ILE A 414 -16.53 12.29 -17.27
CA ILE A 414 -15.83 13.17 -16.32
C ILE A 414 -15.15 14.30 -17.08
N LEU A 415 -14.43 14.01 -18.17
CA LEU A 415 -13.82 15.04 -19.03
C LEU A 415 -14.86 16.02 -19.58
N MET A 416 -16.04 15.53 -19.97
CA MET A 416 -17.14 16.39 -20.43
C MET A 416 -17.67 17.29 -19.32
N VAL A 417 -17.75 16.81 -18.08
CA VAL A 417 -18.12 17.63 -16.92
C VAL A 417 -17.07 18.70 -16.67
N SER A 418 -15.79 18.35 -16.66
CA SER A 418 -14.69 19.29 -16.45
C SER A 418 -14.67 20.38 -17.51
N GLU A 419 -14.82 20.01 -18.79
CA GLU A 419 -14.89 20.96 -19.91
C GLU A 419 -16.04 21.95 -19.75
N ILE A 420 -17.23 21.47 -19.36
CA ILE A 420 -18.38 22.35 -19.10
C ILE A 420 -18.09 23.27 -17.91
N ILE A 421 -17.54 22.76 -16.80
CA ILE A 421 -17.22 23.60 -15.64
C ILE A 421 -16.20 24.69 -16.02
N SER A 422 -15.16 24.36 -16.78
CA SER A 422 -14.18 25.34 -17.28
C SER A 422 -14.84 26.44 -18.12
N GLN A 423 -15.82 26.10 -18.97
CA GLN A 423 -16.59 27.12 -19.69
C GLN A 423 -17.37 28.04 -18.74
N LEU A 424 -17.95 27.49 -17.67
CA LEU A 424 -18.78 28.23 -16.71
C LEU A 424 -17.94 29.09 -15.75
N GLN A 425 -16.66 28.76 -15.52
CA GLN A 425 -15.74 29.51 -14.64
C GLN A 425 -15.61 31.00 -15.04
N HIS A 426 -15.65 31.31 -16.33
CA HIS A 426 -15.54 32.69 -16.82
C HIS A 426 -16.69 33.61 -16.38
N TYR A 427 -17.79 33.05 -15.90
CA TYR A 427 -18.98 33.78 -15.45
C TYR A 427 -19.09 33.85 -13.92
N MET A 428 -18.09 33.34 -13.20
CA MET A 428 -18.02 33.40 -11.74
C MET A 428 -17.48 34.77 -11.26
N PRO A 429 -17.85 35.23 -10.05
CA PRO A 429 -17.27 36.44 -9.46
C PRO A 429 -15.74 36.31 -9.33
N GLN A 430 -15.00 37.39 -9.62
CA GLN A 430 -13.52 37.40 -9.65
C GLN A 430 -12.87 36.97 -8.32
N ASN A 431 -13.56 37.12 -7.20
CA ASN A 431 -13.08 36.70 -5.87
C ASN A 431 -13.05 35.17 -5.68
N CYS A 432 -13.67 34.41 -6.59
CA CYS A 432 -13.77 32.94 -6.52
C CYS A 432 -12.89 32.23 -7.56
N CYS A 433 -12.14 32.96 -8.40
CA CYS A 433 -11.33 32.41 -9.49
C CYS A 433 -9.86 32.24 -9.08
N SER A 434 -9.46 31.03 -8.69
CA SER A 434 -8.06 30.57 -8.78
C SER A 434 -7.91 29.58 -9.94
N SER A 435 -6.75 29.54 -10.59
CA SER A 435 -6.53 28.81 -11.85
C SER A 435 -6.47 27.28 -11.74
N ASP A 436 -6.60 26.70 -10.55
CA ASP A 436 -6.22 25.30 -10.33
C ASP A 436 -7.43 24.43 -9.94
N ASP A 437 -7.79 23.57 -10.89
CA ASP A 437 -8.73 22.44 -10.86
C ASP A 437 -10.25 22.74 -10.75
N PRO A 438 -11.01 22.64 -11.86
CA PRO A 438 -12.48 22.81 -11.90
C PRO A 438 -13.29 21.82 -11.06
N ILE A 439 -12.68 20.71 -10.59
CA ILE A 439 -13.40 19.59 -9.94
C ILE A 439 -13.26 19.64 -8.40
N ASN A 440 -12.64 20.66 -7.83
CA ASN A 440 -12.39 20.67 -6.39
C ASN A 440 -13.68 20.83 -5.57
N SER A 441 -13.96 19.86 -4.69
CA SER A 441 -15.14 19.84 -3.81
C SER A 441 -15.27 21.07 -2.92
N VAL A 442 -14.12 21.62 -2.51
CA VAL A 442 -14.01 22.77 -1.60
C VAL A 442 -14.37 24.09 -2.29
N LEU A 443 -14.02 24.25 -3.57
CA LEU A 443 -14.37 25.45 -4.35
C LEU A 443 -15.87 25.50 -4.62
N THR A 444 -16.45 24.38 -5.04
CA THR A 444 -17.91 24.27 -5.31
C THR A 444 -18.73 24.55 -4.04
N GLU A 445 -18.29 24.06 -2.88
CA GLU A 445 -18.96 24.31 -1.60
C GLU A 445 -18.85 25.78 -1.16
N ARG A 446 -17.68 26.42 -1.29
CA ARG A 446 -17.50 27.85 -0.98
C ARG A 446 -18.34 28.74 -1.90
N LEU A 447 -18.38 28.44 -3.20
CA LEU A 447 -19.21 29.14 -4.20
C LEU A 447 -20.71 29.03 -3.90
N LEU A 448 -21.19 27.85 -3.52
CA LEU A 448 -22.59 27.66 -3.15
C LEU A 448 -22.96 28.46 -1.90
N VAL A 449 -22.06 28.58 -0.92
CA VAL A 449 -22.26 29.41 0.27
C VAL A 449 -22.29 30.90 -0.09
N GLU A 450 -21.29 31.40 -0.82
CA GLU A 450 -21.16 32.82 -1.17
C GLU A 450 -22.31 33.30 -2.08
N LEU A 451 -22.77 32.47 -3.01
CA LEU A 451 -23.88 32.80 -3.89
C LEU A 451 -25.26 32.60 -3.22
N SER A 452 -25.36 31.74 -2.19
CA SER A 452 -26.60 31.56 -1.41
C SER A 452 -26.98 32.75 -0.53
N ASP A 453 -26.04 33.64 -0.24
CA ASP A 453 -26.28 34.92 0.45
C ASP A 453 -26.91 35.99 -0.47
N THR A 454 -27.01 35.72 -1.78
CA THR A 454 -27.64 36.62 -2.75
C THR A 454 -29.16 36.60 -2.59
N ARG A 455 -29.75 37.70 -2.11
CA ARG A 455 -31.21 37.83 -1.95
C ARG A 455 -31.90 38.01 -3.31
N ILE A 456 -32.65 37.00 -3.74
CA ILE A 456 -33.53 37.09 -4.92
C ILE A 456 -34.88 37.66 -4.48
N CYS A 457 -35.19 38.90 -4.87
CA CYS A 457 -36.48 39.51 -4.58
C CYS A 457 -37.55 38.92 -5.50
N THR A 458 -38.39 38.01 -4.98
CA THR A 458 -39.50 37.38 -5.71
C THR A 458 -40.83 38.13 -5.60
N LEU A 459 -40.88 39.18 -4.77
CA LEU A 459 -42.09 39.99 -4.57
C LEU A 459 -42.23 40.97 -5.75
N TYR A 460 -43.36 40.92 -6.47
CA TYR A 460 -43.63 41.72 -7.69
C TYR A 460 -42.70 41.47 -8.89
N SER A 461 -41.99 40.34 -8.95
CA SER A 461 -41.14 40.01 -10.10
C SER A 461 -41.95 39.71 -11.37
N PRO A 462 -41.41 40.01 -12.57
CA PRO A 462 -42.04 39.64 -13.83
C PRO A 462 -42.32 38.14 -13.94
N ARG A 463 -43.43 37.77 -14.59
CA ARG A 463 -43.85 36.37 -14.80
C ARG A 463 -42.73 35.45 -15.34
N PRO A 464 -41.89 35.88 -16.30
CA PRO A 464 -40.76 35.07 -16.76
C PRO A 464 -39.72 34.70 -15.69
N VAL A 465 -39.48 35.61 -14.73
CA VAL A 465 -38.59 35.38 -13.59
C VAL A 465 -39.19 34.32 -12.68
N LEU A 466 -40.48 34.44 -12.35
CA LEU A 466 -41.16 33.48 -11.49
C LEU A 466 -41.21 32.08 -12.10
N GLU A 467 -41.48 31.99 -13.42
CA GLU A 467 -41.50 30.71 -14.14
C GLU A 467 -40.12 30.02 -14.12
N ALA A 468 -39.02 30.76 -14.35
CA ALA A 468 -37.67 30.21 -14.28
C ALA A 468 -37.30 29.75 -12.86
N VAL A 469 -37.56 30.59 -11.84
CA VAL A 469 -37.28 30.26 -10.43
C VAL A 469 -38.02 29.01 -9.97
N VAL A 470 -39.28 28.84 -10.35
CA VAL A 470 -40.07 27.64 -10.00
C VAL A 470 -39.45 26.38 -10.57
N VAL A 471 -39.01 26.40 -11.83
CA VAL A 471 -38.36 25.24 -12.45
C VAL A 471 -37.01 24.94 -11.79
N LEU A 472 -36.17 25.95 -11.56
CA LEU A 472 -34.87 25.80 -10.88
C LEU A 472 -35.00 25.23 -9.46
N ARG A 473 -36.00 25.70 -8.67
CA ARG A 473 -36.30 25.15 -7.34
C ARG A 473 -36.71 23.68 -7.40
N LYS A 474 -37.53 23.30 -8.38
CA LYS A 474 -37.92 21.90 -8.58
C LYS A 474 -36.71 21.03 -8.92
N ILE A 475 -35.83 21.49 -9.81
CA ILE A 475 -34.59 20.76 -10.15
C ILE A 475 -33.74 20.53 -8.89
N SER A 476 -33.53 21.58 -8.08
CA SER A 476 -32.77 21.51 -6.83
C SER A 476 -33.38 20.51 -5.83
N ALA A 477 -34.70 20.55 -5.64
CA ALA A 477 -35.40 19.60 -4.77
C ALA A 477 -35.23 18.14 -5.22
N GLN A 478 -35.32 17.87 -6.53
CA GLN A 478 -35.08 16.54 -7.09
C GLN A 478 -33.61 16.11 -6.89
N CYS A 479 -32.63 16.98 -7.14
CA CYS A 479 -31.21 16.69 -6.88
C CYS A 479 -30.96 16.32 -5.40
N HIS A 480 -31.58 17.06 -4.48
CA HIS A 480 -31.48 16.75 -3.05
C HIS A 480 -32.06 15.37 -2.71
N GLN A 481 -33.22 15.06 -3.27
CA GLN A 481 -33.88 13.76 -3.09
C GLN A 481 -33.03 12.60 -3.64
N VAL A 482 -32.42 12.75 -4.82
CA VAL A 482 -31.46 11.77 -5.37
C VAL A 482 -30.31 11.55 -4.40
N SER A 483 -29.67 12.63 -3.92
CA SER A 483 -28.55 12.54 -2.99
C SER A 483 -28.94 11.80 -1.70
N GLN A 484 -30.10 12.12 -1.11
CA GLN A 484 -30.59 11.42 0.09
C GLN A 484 -30.81 9.92 -0.17
N GLN A 485 -31.46 9.56 -1.29
CA GLN A 485 -31.72 8.17 -1.65
C GLN A 485 -30.42 7.38 -1.84
N VAL A 486 -29.46 7.97 -2.55
CA VAL A 486 -28.15 7.35 -2.83
C VAL A 486 -27.36 7.15 -1.55
N ILE A 487 -27.30 8.16 -0.67
CA ILE A 487 -26.60 8.08 0.63
C ILE A 487 -27.24 7.00 1.51
N ALA A 488 -28.57 7.00 1.64
CA ALA A 488 -29.29 6.02 2.45
C ALA A 488 -29.13 4.59 1.89
N GLY A 489 -29.24 4.43 0.56
CA GLY A 489 -29.06 3.15 -0.12
C GLY A 489 -27.64 2.61 0.04
N ALA A 490 -26.62 3.46 -0.14
CA ALA A 490 -25.22 3.12 0.07
C ALA A 490 -24.96 2.70 1.52
N GLY A 491 -25.43 3.48 2.50
CA GLY A 491 -25.28 3.16 3.92
C GLY A 491 -25.93 1.82 4.30
N LEU A 492 -27.15 1.56 3.82
CA LEU A 492 -27.85 0.31 4.10
C LEU A 492 -27.13 -0.91 3.48
N ARG A 493 -26.71 -0.81 2.21
CA ARG A 493 -25.98 -1.89 1.54
C ARG A 493 -24.63 -2.14 2.20
N TYR A 494 -23.94 -1.08 2.60
CA TYR A 494 -22.70 -1.19 3.36
C TYR A 494 -22.91 -1.94 4.68
N ALA A 495 -23.94 -1.60 5.46
CA ALA A 495 -24.27 -2.32 6.69
C ALA A 495 -24.62 -3.81 6.44
N GLN A 496 -25.38 -4.11 5.37
CA GLN A 496 -25.70 -5.49 4.99
C GLN A 496 -24.46 -6.28 4.57
N TRP A 497 -23.48 -5.61 3.95
CA TRP A 497 -22.23 -6.20 3.48
C TRP A 497 -21.34 -6.56 4.67
N LEU A 498 -21.19 -5.63 5.63
CA LEU A 498 -20.49 -5.87 6.89
C LEU A 498 -21.07 -7.07 7.65
N ASN A 499 -22.40 -7.18 7.68
CA ASN A 499 -23.09 -8.27 8.36
C ASN A 499 -23.16 -9.58 7.54
N LYS A 500 -22.43 -9.68 6.41
CA LYS A 500 -22.42 -10.84 5.50
C LYS A 500 -23.81 -11.30 5.03
N SER A 501 -24.79 -10.39 5.04
CA SER A 501 -26.20 -10.66 4.71
C SER A 501 -26.55 -10.39 3.25
N LEU A 502 -25.58 -9.91 2.47
CA LEU A 502 -25.75 -9.45 1.10
C LEU A 502 -25.69 -10.61 0.10
N ARG A 503 -26.82 -10.92 -0.55
CA ARG A 503 -26.94 -12.01 -1.54
C ARG A 503 -26.18 -11.67 -2.82
N SER A 504 -25.74 -12.68 -3.58
CA SER A 504 -24.92 -12.51 -4.80
C SER A 504 -25.46 -11.45 -5.78
N ARG A 505 -26.75 -11.51 -6.14
CA ARG A 505 -27.40 -10.51 -7.01
C ARG A 505 -27.38 -9.10 -6.43
N GLN A 506 -27.52 -8.97 -5.11
CA GLN A 506 -27.49 -7.68 -4.42
C GLN A 506 -26.06 -7.13 -4.35
N ARG A 507 -25.03 -7.99 -4.28
CA ARG A 507 -23.61 -7.58 -4.35
C ARG A 507 -23.27 -7.00 -5.72
N HIS A 508 -23.71 -7.66 -6.79
CA HIS A 508 -23.51 -7.16 -8.14
C HIS A 508 -24.22 -5.81 -8.36
N ASN A 509 -25.45 -5.66 -7.86
CA ASN A 509 -26.16 -4.38 -7.92
C ASN A 509 -25.49 -3.28 -7.08
N TYR A 510 -24.95 -3.64 -5.90
CA TYR A 510 -24.19 -2.72 -5.06
C TYR A 510 -22.92 -2.23 -5.76
N GLY A 511 -22.19 -3.11 -6.47
CA GLY A 511 -21.06 -2.72 -7.30
C GLY A 511 -21.45 -1.73 -8.40
N ARG A 512 -22.55 -1.99 -9.13
CA ARG A 512 -23.06 -1.05 -10.13
C ARG A 512 -23.43 0.32 -9.53
N MET A 513 -24.07 0.32 -8.36
CA MET A 513 -24.38 1.55 -7.64
C MET A 513 -23.13 2.36 -7.29
N LEU A 514 -22.11 1.72 -6.70
CA LEU A 514 -20.86 2.41 -6.34
C LEU A 514 -20.17 3.01 -7.56
N ASN A 515 -20.17 2.29 -8.68
CA ASN A 515 -19.64 2.80 -9.94
C ASN A 515 -20.43 4.00 -10.46
N SER A 516 -21.77 3.96 -10.41
CA SER A 516 -22.60 5.11 -10.82
C SER A 516 -22.44 6.33 -9.90
N ILE A 517 -22.22 6.14 -8.59
CA ILE A 517 -22.04 7.22 -7.61
C ILE A 517 -20.82 8.08 -7.94
N LYS A 518 -19.70 7.46 -8.36
CA LYS A 518 -18.46 8.16 -8.73
C LYS A 518 -18.70 9.29 -9.74
N PHE A 519 -19.67 9.09 -10.63
CA PHE A 519 -20.01 10.04 -11.67
C PHE A 519 -21.26 10.88 -11.38
N LEU A 520 -22.27 10.32 -10.69
CA LEU A 520 -23.49 11.06 -10.35
C LEU A 520 -23.17 12.27 -9.47
N SER A 521 -22.19 12.15 -8.58
CA SER A 521 -21.76 13.23 -7.69
C SER A 521 -21.23 14.46 -8.45
N PRO A 522 -20.22 14.35 -9.36
CA PRO A 522 -19.80 15.46 -10.23
C PRO A 522 -20.93 16.11 -11.02
N VAL A 523 -21.86 15.32 -11.57
CA VAL A 523 -22.96 15.87 -12.38
C VAL A 523 -23.99 16.61 -11.53
N LEU A 524 -24.33 16.09 -10.35
CA LEU A 524 -25.23 16.81 -9.44
C LEU A 524 -24.59 18.12 -8.98
N ARG A 525 -23.27 18.14 -8.75
CA ARG A 525 -22.52 19.37 -8.46
C ARG A 525 -22.56 20.36 -9.62
N LEU A 526 -22.32 19.92 -10.85
CA LEU A 526 -22.45 20.75 -12.05
C LEU A 526 -23.86 21.36 -12.16
N ILE A 527 -24.91 20.56 -11.96
CA ILE A 527 -26.30 21.04 -11.99
C ILE A 527 -26.56 22.08 -10.89
N LEU A 528 -26.06 21.85 -9.67
CA LEU A 528 -26.18 22.82 -8.58
C LEU A 528 -25.45 24.13 -8.89
N LEU A 529 -24.23 24.05 -9.44
CA LEU A 529 -23.49 25.22 -9.89
C LEU A 529 -24.27 26.01 -10.95
N MET A 530 -24.79 25.31 -11.97
CA MET A 530 -25.61 25.93 -13.00
C MET A 530 -26.88 26.59 -12.43
N ILE A 531 -27.60 25.91 -11.52
CA ILE A 531 -28.77 26.50 -10.86
C ILE A 531 -28.38 27.80 -10.17
N THR A 532 -27.27 27.80 -9.46
CA THR A 532 -26.82 28.97 -8.71
C THR A 532 -26.45 30.13 -9.63
N LEU A 533 -25.70 29.89 -10.71
CA LEU A 533 -25.36 30.93 -11.70
C LEU A 533 -26.61 31.47 -12.41
N GLU A 534 -27.55 30.60 -12.77
CA GLU A 534 -28.83 30.97 -13.37
C GLU A 534 -29.72 31.77 -12.42
N LEU A 535 -29.70 31.46 -11.13
CA LEU A 535 -30.43 32.19 -10.09
C LEU A 535 -29.86 33.61 -9.89
N VAL A 536 -28.54 33.76 -9.93
CA VAL A 536 -27.87 35.08 -9.87
C VAL A 536 -28.26 35.95 -11.06
N SER A 537 -28.32 35.37 -12.26
CA SER A 537 -28.68 36.07 -13.49
C SER A 537 -30.19 36.08 -13.80
N VAL A 538 -31.05 35.65 -12.87
CA VAL A 538 -32.46 35.33 -13.17
C VAL A 538 -33.26 36.52 -13.69
N HIS A 539 -32.95 37.73 -13.24
CA HIS A 539 -33.64 38.95 -13.68
C HIS A 539 -33.34 39.30 -15.15
N SER A 540 -32.21 38.84 -15.70
CA SER A 540 -31.83 39.00 -17.11
C SER A 540 -32.73 38.22 -18.06
N VAL A 541 -33.58 37.31 -17.56
CA VAL A 541 -34.57 36.58 -18.39
C VAL A 541 -35.51 37.54 -19.11
N SER A 542 -35.79 38.70 -18.52
CA SER A 542 -36.66 39.74 -19.09
C SER A 542 -36.02 40.42 -20.31
N LYS A 543 -34.69 40.31 -20.48
CA LYS A 543 -33.94 40.84 -21.63
C LYS A 543 -33.98 39.89 -22.85
N LYS A 544 -34.47 38.65 -22.70
CA LYS A 544 -34.55 37.69 -23.82
C LYS A 544 -35.74 38.00 -24.74
N ASN A 545 -35.54 37.81 -26.04
CA ASN A 545 -36.67 37.79 -26.98
C ASN A 545 -37.56 36.55 -26.72
N PRO A 546 -38.83 36.56 -27.20
CA PRO A 546 -39.77 35.46 -26.93
C PRO A 546 -39.29 34.08 -27.39
N PHE A 547 -38.51 34.02 -28.48
CA PHE A 547 -37.99 32.78 -29.04
C PHE A 547 -36.90 32.18 -28.14
N ASP A 548 -35.92 32.99 -27.72
CA ASP A 548 -34.83 32.56 -26.84
C ASP A 548 -35.32 32.22 -25.44
N TYR A 549 -36.34 32.93 -24.95
CA TYR A 549 -37.02 32.60 -23.70
C TYR A 549 -37.66 31.21 -23.75
N GLN A 550 -38.36 30.88 -24.84
CA GLN A 550 -38.94 29.56 -25.02
C GLN A 550 -37.89 28.44 -25.12
N GLN A 551 -36.76 28.70 -25.79
CA GLN A 551 -35.67 27.73 -25.85
C GLN A 551 -35.03 27.49 -24.48
N TYR A 552 -34.80 28.56 -23.72
CA TYR A 552 -34.28 28.49 -22.35
C TYR A 552 -35.20 27.70 -21.42
N LEU A 553 -36.51 27.97 -21.44
CA LEU A 553 -37.46 27.21 -20.63
C LEU A 553 -37.54 25.74 -21.04
N LYS A 554 -37.49 25.43 -22.35
CA LYS A 554 -37.44 24.03 -22.82
C LYS A 554 -36.20 23.31 -22.30
N PHE A 555 -35.06 24.00 -22.25
CA PHE A 555 -33.83 23.46 -21.66
C PHE A 555 -34.00 23.18 -20.17
N LEU A 556 -34.45 24.14 -19.36
CA LEU A 556 -34.66 23.92 -17.92
C LEU A 556 -35.63 22.76 -17.65
N LYS A 557 -36.74 22.68 -18.39
CA LYS A 557 -37.69 21.56 -18.28
C LYS A 557 -37.06 20.21 -18.65
N SER A 558 -36.10 20.19 -19.56
CA SER A 558 -35.37 18.96 -19.90
C SER A 558 -34.42 18.51 -18.79
N VAL A 559 -33.80 19.44 -18.07
CA VAL A 559 -32.98 19.15 -16.88
C VAL A 559 -33.87 18.70 -15.72
N LEU A 560 -35.05 19.29 -15.55
CA LEU A 560 -36.06 18.84 -14.57
C LEU A 560 -36.52 17.41 -14.85
N GLN A 561 -36.89 17.10 -16.10
CA GLN A 561 -37.28 15.75 -16.47
C GLN A 561 -36.17 14.73 -16.19
N TYR A 562 -34.91 15.14 -16.41
CA TYR A 562 -33.75 14.32 -16.08
C TYR A 562 -33.67 14.03 -14.57
N THR A 563 -33.79 15.04 -13.71
CA THR A 563 -33.67 14.84 -12.26
C THR A 563 -34.87 14.07 -11.68
N GLU A 564 -36.08 14.22 -12.23
CA GLU A 564 -37.24 13.39 -11.87
C GLU A 564 -37.04 11.91 -12.25
N ASN A 565 -36.44 11.66 -13.41
CA ASN A 565 -36.09 10.31 -13.84
C ASN A 565 -34.99 9.70 -12.95
N LEU A 566 -34.00 10.49 -12.53
CA LEU A 566 -32.99 10.04 -11.57
C LEU A 566 -33.63 9.58 -10.27
N VAL A 567 -34.52 10.37 -9.66
CA VAL A 567 -35.23 9.98 -8.42
C VAL A 567 -35.95 8.64 -8.58
N THR A 568 -36.52 8.39 -9.76
CA THR A 568 -37.17 7.10 -10.04
C THR A 568 -36.15 5.98 -10.12
N TYR A 569 -35.03 6.19 -10.82
CA TYR A 569 -34.04 5.13 -11.10
C TYR A 569 -33.15 4.80 -9.91
N THR A 570 -32.81 5.79 -9.07
CA THR A 570 -32.03 5.64 -7.85
C THR A 570 -32.86 5.18 -6.65
N SER A 571 -34.17 5.01 -6.82
CA SER A 571 -35.04 4.50 -5.76
C SER A 571 -34.66 3.06 -5.37
N PRO A 572 -34.81 2.69 -4.09
CA PRO A 572 -34.54 1.34 -3.60
C PRO A 572 -35.37 0.24 -4.30
N ASP A 573 -36.50 0.60 -4.91
CA ASP A 573 -37.37 -0.34 -5.62
C ASP A 573 -36.93 -0.58 -7.07
N LYS A 574 -36.38 0.43 -7.74
CA LYS A 574 -36.00 0.32 -9.17
C LYS A 574 -34.55 -0.11 -9.37
N ASN A 575 -33.60 0.49 -8.63
CA ASN A 575 -32.14 0.23 -8.74
C ASN A 575 -31.58 0.16 -10.17
N LYS A 576 -31.96 1.13 -11.02
CA LYS A 576 -31.61 1.17 -12.45
C LYS A 576 -30.34 1.97 -12.71
N TRP A 577 -29.20 1.41 -12.28
CA TRP A 577 -27.91 2.11 -12.28
C TRP A 577 -27.29 2.24 -13.68
N ASP A 578 -27.47 1.25 -14.55
CA ASP A 578 -26.96 1.29 -15.93
C ASP A 578 -27.78 2.29 -16.78
N GLU A 579 -29.11 2.29 -16.62
CA GLU A 579 -29.96 3.27 -17.30
C GLU A 579 -29.77 4.69 -16.76
N THR A 580 -29.37 4.83 -15.49
CA THR A 580 -28.96 6.11 -14.91
C THR A 580 -27.75 6.67 -15.65
N MET A 581 -26.73 5.86 -15.90
CA MET A 581 -25.51 6.26 -16.63
C MET A 581 -25.83 6.76 -18.05
N GLU A 582 -26.62 5.99 -18.79
CA GLU A 582 -27.06 6.35 -20.16
C GLU A 582 -27.88 7.64 -20.19
N LEU A 583 -28.79 7.78 -19.23
CA LEU A 583 -29.62 8.98 -19.11
C LEU A 583 -28.76 10.22 -18.84
N THR A 584 -27.79 10.11 -17.93
CA THR A 584 -26.93 11.24 -17.60
C THR A 584 -26.01 11.63 -18.76
N LYS A 585 -25.45 10.67 -19.50
CA LYS A 585 -24.66 10.93 -20.72
C LYS A 585 -25.44 11.79 -21.72
N LYS A 586 -26.69 11.43 -21.98
CA LYS A 586 -27.59 12.21 -22.86
C LYS A 586 -27.85 13.62 -22.34
N THR A 587 -27.97 13.79 -21.03
CA THR A 587 -28.17 15.12 -20.42
C THR A 587 -26.93 15.98 -20.51
N LEU A 588 -25.73 15.45 -20.25
CA LEU A 588 -24.48 16.22 -20.37
C LEU A 588 -24.24 16.73 -21.79
N ILE A 589 -24.50 15.90 -22.81
CA ILE A 589 -24.41 16.32 -24.21
C ILE A 589 -25.36 17.50 -24.50
N LYS A 590 -26.57 17.49 -23.91
CA LYS A 590 -27.52 18.61 -24.04
C LYS A 590 -27.04 19.86 -23.32
N ILE A 591 -26.50 19.73 -22.10
CA ILE A 591 -25.94 20.85 -21.33
C ILE A 591 -24.80 21.49 -22.12
N LYS A 592 -23.85 20.69 -22.61
CA LYS A 592 -22.73 21.16 -23.45
C LYS A 592 -23.23 21.93 -24.67
N LYS A 593 -24.14 21.35 -25.45
CA LYS A 593 -24.71 21.98 -26.65
C LYS A 593 -25.41 23.32 -26.38
N ILE A 594 -26.05 23.46 -25.23
CA ILE A 594 -26.73 24.70 -24.82
C ILE A 594 -25.71 25.74 -24.32
N SER A 595 -24.66 25.29 -23.63
CA SER A 595 -23.52 26.10 -23.23
C SER A 595 -22.81 26.71 -24.45
N ASP A 596 -22.44 25.88 -25.42
CA ASP A 596 -21.76 26.30 -26.67
C ASP A 596 -22.59 27.32 -27.48
N ARG A 597 -23.92 27.22 -27.43
CA ARG A 597 -24.85 28.14 -28.10
C ARG A 597 -25.11 29.43 -27.33
N LYS A 598 -24.51 29.60 -26.16
CA LYS A 598 -24.66 30.76 -25.27
C LYS A 598 -26.13 31.08 -24.90
N LEU A 599 -26.98 30.06 -24.74
CA LEU A 599 -28.42 30.25 -24.51
C LEU A 599 -28.84 30.42 -23.03
N MET A 600 -27.94 30.12 -22.09
CA MET A 600 -28.10 30.31 -20.64
C MET A 600 -28.18 31.78 -20.22
N LEU A 601 -28.77 32.10 -19.05
CA LEU A 601 -28.95 33.50 -18.62
C LEU A 601 -27.63 34.17 -18.25
N MET A 602 -26.73 33.41 -17.64
CA MET A 602 -25.38 33.83 -17.27
C MET A 602 -24.53 34.31 -18.46
N HIS A 603 -24.90 33.97 -19.69
CA HIS A 603 -24.19 34.39 -20.90
C HIS A 603 -24.62 35.77 -21.43
N LEU A 604 -25.69 36.34 -20.87
CA LEU A 604 -26.13 37.69 -21.21
C LEU A 604 -25.28 38.70 -20.43
N PRO A 605 -24.83 39.80 -21.06
CA PRO A 605 -24.15 40.87 -20.33
C PRO A 605 -25.08 41.40 -19.23
N THR A 606 -24.59 41.37 -17.99
CA THR A 606 -25.28 41.89 -16.79
C THR A 606 -25.62 43.36 -16.95
#